data_AF-A0A953CDF6-F1
#
_entry.id   AF-A0A953CDF6-F1
#
_cell.length_a   1.000
_cell.length_b   1.000
_cell.length_c   1.000
_cell.angle_alpha   90.00
_cell.angle_beta   90.00
_cell.angle_gamma   90.00
#
_symmetry.space_group_name_H-M   'P 1'
#
loop_
_entity.id
_entity.type
_entity.pdbx_description
1 polymer ?
#
loop_
_entity_poly.entity_id
_entity_poly.type
_entity_poly.pdbx_seq_one_letter_code
_entity_poly.pdbx_strand_id
1 'polypeptide(L)'
;MKLTDTMIGQGNFIFRWRSYLPLAIVPVAALIFADGFSVAGKFSDAARGRWDIFCMLLSCAGFSLRIATVGYVPSLTSGRNTREHHADVLNTTGMYSVVRHPLYVANFLVFLGFCLVLKNAAFVVFAVLAYILYYERIILAEEQFLESAFGEKFREWASRTPTAIPSLRLWQAPALSFSWRTAILREYHGVLLIGAVFFVLRMIEGVAIQGRAAREVLAASTLQFWIFAASAAFYAVAYVIRKHTSWLSAFGRGP
;
A
#
# COMPACT_ATOMS: atom_id res chain seq x y z
N MET A 1 -29.25 -16.49 8.53
CA MET A 1 -27.89 -16.33 7.95
C MET A 1 -26.92 -16.07 9.08
N LYS A 2 -25.78 -16.76 9.16
CA LYS A 2 -24.82 -16.51 10.25
C LYS A 2 -24.11 -15.18 10.02
N LEU A 3 -23.66 -14.54 11.10
CA LEU A 3 -22.90 -13.29 11.01
C LEU A 3 -21.63 -13.50 10.15
N THR A 4 -20.94 -14.62 10.34
CA THR A 4 -19.77 -15.02 9.56
C THR A 4 -20.03 -15.02 8.06
N ASP A 5 -21.13 -15.63 7.62
CA ASP A 5 -21.51 -15.72 6.20
C ASP A 5 -21.74 -14.31 5.62
N THR A 6 -22.36 -13.43 6.42
CA THR A 6 -22.60 -12.04 6.05
C THR A 6 -21.28 -11.27 5.90
N MET A 7 -20.36 -11.45 6.85
CA MET A 7 -19.06 -10.78 6.86
C MET A 7 -18.16 -11.24 5.71
N ILE A 8 -18.19 -12.53 5.38
CA ILE A 8 -17.49 -13.10 4.21
C ILE A 8 -18.09 -12.53 2.92
N GLY A 9 -19.42 -12.46 2.81
CA GLY A 9 -20.09 -11.84 1.66
C GLY A 9 -19.69 -10.36 1.45
N GLN A 10 -19.64 -9.58 2.53
CA GLN A 10 -19.12 -8.20 2.52
C GLN A 10 -17.65 -8.17 2.10
N GLY A 11 -16.83 -9.06 2.65
CA GLY A 11 -15.41 -9.18 2.30
C GLY A 11 -15.18 -9.43 0.83
N ASN A 12 -15.91 -10.37 0.23
CA ASN A 12 -15.86 -10.66 -1.21
C ASN A 12 -16.26 -9.44 -2.06
N PHE A 13 -17.32 -8.73 -1.67
CA PHE A 13 -17.73 -7.50 -2.35
C PHE A 13 -16.62 -6.44 -2.27
N ILE A 14 -16.08 -6.20 -1.09
CA ILE A 14 -15.03 -5.21 -0.86
C ILE A 14 -13.77 -5.60 -1.64
N PHE A 15 -13.37 -6.87 -1.63
CA PHE A 15 -12.22 -7.39 -2.39
C PHE A 15 -12.37 -7.10 -3.89
N ARG A 16 -13.57 -7.30 -4.45
CA ARG A 16 -13.86 -7.00 -5.86
C ARG A 16 -13.65 -5.54 -6.23
N TRP A 17 -14.03 -4.64 -5.34
CA TRP A 17 -13.96 -3.20 -5.55
C TRP A 17 -12.76 -2.54 -4.87
N ARG A 18 -11.78 -3.34 -4.41
CA ARG A 18 -10.70 -2.87 -3.54
C ARG A 18 -9.76 -1.82 -4.15
N SER A 19 -9.77 -1.72 -5.48
CA SER A 19 -9.02 -0.69 -6.21
C SER A 19 -9.71 0.68 -6.23
N TYR A 20 -11.02 0.73 -5.97
CA TYR A 20 -11.85 1.92 -6.11
C TYR A 20 -12.38 2.42 -4.76
N LEU A 21 -12.77 1.52 -3.86
CA LEU A 21 -13.31 1.88 -2.54
C LEU A 21 -12.38 2.79 -1.73
N PRO A 22 -11.04 2.61 -1.71
CA PRO A 22 -10.16 3.54 -1.03
C PRO A 22 -10.23 4.97 -1.57
N LEU A 23 -10.66 5.19 -2.82
CA LEU A 23 -10.82 6.54 -3.39
C LEU A 23 -11.99 7.30 -2.76
N ALA A 24 -12.93 6.62 -2.10
CA ALA A 24 -14.02 7.27 -1.38
C ALA A 24 -13.52 8.13 -0.19
N ILE A 25 -12.30 7.90 0.30
CA ILE A 25 -11.70 8.75 1.34
C ILE A 25 -11.17 10.07 0.78
N VAL A 26 -10.95 10.18 -0.53
CA VAL A 26 -10.30 11.35 -1.17
C VAL A 26 -11.13 12.62 -1.00
N PRO A 27 -12.46 12.64 -1.21
CA PRO A 27 -13.26 13.84 -0.94
C PRO A 27 -13.22 14.27 0.53
N VAL A 28 -13.27 13.32 1.47
CA VAL A 28 -13.16 13.60 2.91
C VAL A 28 -11.79 14.18 3.24
N ALA A 29 -10.72 13.58 2.70
CA ALA A 29 -9.36 14.08 2.82
C ALA A 29 -9.23 15.50 2.24
N ALA A 30 -9.82 15.77 1.07
CA ALA A 30 -9.79 17.07 0.42
C ALA A 30 -10.53 18.15 1.23
N LEU A 31 -11.70 17.81 1.80
CA LEU A 31 -12.45 18.70 2.69
C LEU A 31 -11.64 19.02 3.95
N ILE A 32 -11.05 18.01 4.58
CA ILE A 32 -10.21 18.20 5.78
C ILE A 32 -8.95 19.00 5.46
N PHE A 33 -8.36 18.78 4.28
CA PHE A 33 -7.21 19.52 3.82
C PHE A 33 -7.56 20.99 3.55
N ALA A 34 -8.74 21.26 2.96
CA ALA A 34 -9.26 22.61 2.74
C ALA A 34 -9.66 23.32 4.04
N ASP A 35 -10.27 22.59 4.99
CA ASP A 35 -10.65 23.07 6.32
C ASP A 35 -9.45 23.20 7.28
N GLY A 36 -8.28 22.69 6.88
CA GLY A 36 -7.03 22.61 7.64
C GLY A 36 -6.40 23.93 8.12
N PHE A 37 -7.15 25.04 8.05
CA PHE A 37 -6.84 26.35 8.63
C PHE A 37 -6.62 26.29 10.16
N SER A 38 -7.07 25.24 10.87
CA SER A 38 -7.08 25.18 12.34
C SER A 38 -5.85 24.52 13.01
N VAL A 39 -5.06 23.69 12.30
CA VAL A 39 -3.90 22.98 12.88
C VAL A 39 -2.58 23.29 12.15
N ALA A 40 -2.62 23.50 10.83
CA ALA A 40 -1.42 23.82 10.04
C ALA A 40 -0.78 25.17 10.40
N GLY A 41 -1.57 26.11 10.95
CA GLY A 41 -1.08 27.41 11.46
C GLY A 41 -0.25 27.32 12.74
N LYS A 42 -0.19 26.16 13.41
CA LYS A 42 0.58 25.96 14.64
C LYS A 42 2.03 25.51 14.41
N PHE A 43 2.36 25.07 13.19
CA PHE A 43 3.70 24.56 12.86
C PHE A 43 4.50 25.58 12.04
N SER A 44 5.77 25.74 12.39
CA SER A 44 6.72 26.48 11.53
C SER A 44 6.92 25.76 10.19
N ASP A 45 7.32 26.50 9.15
CA ASP A 45 7.62 25.95 7.81
C ASP A 45 8.61 24.78 7.89
N ALA A 46 9.64 24.91 8.72
CA ALA A 46 10.65 23.86 8.91
C ALA A 46 10.08 22.61 9.60
N ALA A 47 9.18 22.77 10.57
CA ALA A 47 8.53 21.64 11.23
C ALA A 47 7.60 20.90 10.27
N ARG A 48 6.84 21.63 9.43
CA ARG A 48 6.00 21.05 8.38
C ARG A 48 6.82 20.24 7.39
N GLY A 49 7.91 20.81 6.89
CA GLY A 49 8.81 20.11 5.95
C GLY A 49 9.39 18.81 6.54
N ARG A 50 9.85 18.84 7.80
CA ARG A 50 10.35 17.62 8.48
C ARG A 50 9.25 16.57 8.66
N TRP A 51 8.04 17.00 9.00
CA TRP A 51 6.89 16.10 9.13
C TRP A 51 6.52 15.44 7.80
N ASP A 52 6.50 16.20 6.70
CA ASP A 52 6.23 15.67 5.37
C ASP A 52 7.28 14.64 4.95
N ILE A 53 8.56 14.89 5.25
CA ILE A 53 9.65 13.93 5.02
C ILE A 53 9.42 12.65 5.84
N PHE A 54 9.07 12.77 7.13
CA PHE A 54 8.76 11.61 7.96
C PHE A 54 7.61 10.77 7.38
N CYS A 55 6.52 11.41 6.96
CA CYS A 55 5.39 10.75 6.33
C CYS A 55 5.80 10.03 5.03
N MET A 56 6.65 10.66 4.23
CA MET A 56 7.19 10.08 3.00
C MET A 56 8.09 8.88 3.28
N LEU A 57 8.96 8.95 4.29
CA LEU A 57 9.81 7.83 4.70
C LEU A 57 8.97 6.65 5.22
N LEU A 58 7.89 6.93 5.96
CA LEU A 58 6.94 5.90 6.41
C LEU A 58 6.27 5.20 5.22
N SER A 59 5.80 5.97 4.23
CA SER A 59 5.23 5.40 3.01
C SER A 59 6.26 4.60 2.21
N CYS A 60 7.49 5.10 2.09
CA CYS A 60 8.59 4.38 1.46
C CYS A 60 8.91 3.07 2.19
N ALA A 61 8.95 3.05 3.51
CA ALA A 61 9.18 1.83 4.29
C ALA A 61 8.09 0.77 4.06
N GLY A 62 6.82 1.20 4.08
CA GLY A 62 5.69 0.34 3.71
C GLY A 62 5.81 -0.22 2.30
N PHE A 63 6.18 0.64 1.36
CA PHE A 63 6.35 0.24 -0.03
C PHE A 63 7.55 -0.68 -0.26
N SER A 64 8.66 -0.49 0.46
CA SER A 64 9.80 -1.40 0.46
C SER A 64 9.41 -2.78 0.99
N LEU A 65 8.61 -2.86 2.07
CA LEU A 65 8.05 -4.12 2.56
C LEU A 65 7.17 -4.78 1.51
N ARG A 66 6.38 -3.99 0.77
CA ARG A 66 5.56 -4.47 -0.35
C ARG A 66 6.42 -5.07 -1.46
N ILE A 67 7.45 -4.35 -1.91
CA ILE A 67 8.42 -4.80 -2.92
C ILE A 67 9.10 -6.11 -2.47
N ALA A 68 9.59 -6.15 -1.22
CA ALA A 68 10.20 -7.33 -0.63
C ALA A 68 9.25 -8.53 -0.70
N THR A 69 8.00 -8.34 -0.27
CA THR A 69 6.98 -9.39 -0.29
C THR A 69 6.71 -9.90 -1.70
N VAL A 70 6.44 -9.01 -2.67
CA VAL A 70 6.09 -9.44 -4.03
C VAL A 70 7.26 -10.00 -4.83
N GLY A 71 8.49 -9.64 -4.47
CA GLY A 71 9.70 -10.10 -5.15
C GLY A 71 10.08 -11.55 -4.81
N TYR A 72 9.60 -12.08 -3.68
CA TYR A 72 9.90 -13.43 -3.21
C TYR A 72 8.78 -14.46 -3.43
N VAL A 73 7.59 -14.03 -3.87
CA VAL A 73 6.45 -14.95 -4.07
C VAL A 73 6.44 -15.59 -5.47
N PRO A 74 5.86 -16.81 -5.61
CA PRO A 74 5.62 -17.44 -6.90
C PRO A 74 4.76 -16.60 -7.84
N SER A 75 4.85 -16.88 -9.15
CA SER A 75 3.90 -16.31 -10.11
C SER A 75 2.47 -16.72 -9.76
N LEU A 76 1.49 -15.89 -10.12
CA LEU A 76 0.04 -16.13 -9.92
C LEU A 76 -0.47 -16.13 -8.46
N THR A 77 0.40 -16.19 -7.46
CA THR A 77 0.00 -15.91 -6.06
C THR A 77 0.02 -14.41 -5.76
N SER A 78 -0.90 -13.95 -4.91
CA SER A 78 -0.92 -12.58 -4.39
C SER A 78 -0.89 -11.51 -5.50
N GLY A 79 -1.56 -11.78 -6.61
CA GLY A 79 -1.66 -10.93 -7.79
C GLY A 79 -2.65 -9.78 -7.64
N ARG A 80 -2.74 -8.92 -8.67
CA ARG A 80 -3.71 -7.82 -8.75
C ARG A 80 -5.12 -8.26 -9.17
N ASN A 81 -5.40 -9.56 -9.28
CA ASN A 81 -6.72 -10.01 -9.66
C ASN A 81 -7.73 -9.60 -8.59
N THR A 82 -8.74 -8.82 -8.98
CA THR A 82 -9.79 -8.34 -8.06
C THR A 82 -11.06 -9.17 -8.19
N ARG A 83 -11.26 -9.90 -9.29
CA ARG A 83 -12.53 -10.58 -9.55
C ARG A 83 -12.69 -11.85 -8.72
N GLU A 84 -11.60 -12.57 -8.52
CA GLU A 84 -11.57 -13.84 -7.81
C GLU A 84 -10.29 -13.96 -6.99
N HIS A 85 -10.37 -14.67 -5.86
CA HIS A 85 -9.20 -15.08 -5.12
C HIS A 85 -8.49 -16.18 -5.93
N HIS A 86 -7.18 -16.05 -6.11
CA HIS A 86 -6.36 -17.02 -6.84
C HIS A 86 -5.11 -17.33 -6.02
N ALA A 87 -4.90 -18.60 -5.72
CA ALA A 87 -3.72 -19.08 -5.03
C ALA A 87 -3.41 -20.51 -5.47
N ASP A 88 -2.39 -20.68 -6.32
CA ASP A 88 -1.93 -22.00 -6.74
C ASP A 88 -1.08 -22.68 -5.64
N VAL A 89 -0.44 -21.87 -4.79
CA VAL A 89 0.43 -22.31 -3.70
C VAL A 89 0.17 -21.46 -2.46
N LEU A 90 0.16 -22.10 -1.29
CA LEU A 90 0.11 -21.41 0.00
C LEU A 90 1.51 -20.87 0.33
N ASN A 91 1.66 -19.54 0.32
CA ASN A 91 2.91 -18.88 0.69
C ASN A 91 3.08 -18.90 2.22
N THR A 92 4.16 -19.53 2.72
CA THR A 92 4.44 -19.66 4.16
C THR A 92 5.85 -19.24 4.57
N THR A 93 6.71 -18.87 3.61
CA THR A 93 8.10 -18.45 3.84
C THR A 93 8.29 -16.95 3.58
N GLY A 94 9.45 -16.40 3.96
CA GLY A 94 9.74 -14.97 3.85
C GLY A 94 8.76 -14.14 4.67
N MET A 95 8.19 -13.08 4.09
CA MET A 95 7.25 -12.21 4.82
C MET A 95 5.98 -12.93 5.27
N TYR A 96 5.57 -14.01 4.59
CA TYR A 96 4.43 -14.84 4.99
C TYR A 96 4.72 -15.77 6.18
N SER A 97 5.98 -15.89 6.60
CA SER A 97 6.34 -16.64 7.82
C SER A 97 6.09 -15.83 9.10
N VAL A 98 6.24 -14.50 9.03
CA VAL A 98 6.14 -13.59 10.19
C VAL A 98 4.76 -12.97 10.37
N VAL A 99 3.95 -12.90 9.30
CA VAL A 99 2.58 -12.40 9.32
C VAL A 99 1.79 -13.00 8.15
N ARG A 100 0.50 -13.29 8.32
CA ARG A 100 -0.32 -13.92 7.27
C ARG A 100 -0.61 -13.00 6.09
N HIS A 101 -0.77 -11.70 6.36
CA HIS A 101 -1.16 -10.70 5.35
C HIS A 101 -0.14 -9.57 5.18
N PRO A 102 1.12 -9.87 4.79
CA PRO A 102 2.20 -8.89 4.75
C PRO A 102 1.94 -7.73 3.77
N LEU A 103 1.21 -7.98 2.68
CA LEU A 103 0.83 -6.93 1.73
C LEU A 103 -0.16 -5.93 2.33
N TYR A 104 -1.01 -6.35 3.26
CA TYR A 104 -1.93 -5.45 3.95
C TYR A 104 -1.18 -4.63 5.00
N VAL A 105 -0.25 -5.23 5.75
CA VAL A 105 0.66 -4.47 6.62
C VAL A 105 1.45 -3.42 5.84
N ALA A 106 2.01 -3.79 4.69
CA ALA A 106 2.75 -2.89 3.82
C ALA A 106 1.87 -1.73 3.30
N ASN A 107 0.65 -2.04 2.85
CA ASN A 107 -0.31 -1.05 2.40
C ASN A 107 -0.76 -0.11 3.52
N PHE A 108 -0.89 -0.61 4.75
CA PHE A 108 -1.25 0.20 5.92
C PHE A 108 -0.21 1.29 6.17
N LEU A 109 1.08 0.95 6.11
CA LEU A 109 2.16 1.93 6.29
C LEU A 109 2.16 3.00 5.19
N VAL A 110 1.93 2.61 3.93
CA VAL A 110 1.78 3.56 2.81
C VAL A 110 0.61 4.50 3.05
N PHE A 111 -0.56 3.92 3.35
CA PHE A 111 -1.81 4.64 3.62
C PHE A 111 -1.70 5.59 4.82
N LEU A 112 -1.07 5.14 5.91
CA LEU A 112 -0.86 5.92 7.11
C LEU A 112 0.01 7.15 6.83
N GLY A 113 1.09 7.00 6.05
CA GLY A 113 1.91 8.14 5.61
C GLY A 113 1.09 9.17 4.81
N PHE A 114 0.22 8.72 3.91
CA PHE A 114 -0.69 9.60 3.16
C PHE A 114 -1.72 10.31 4.04
N CYS A 115 -2.19 9.67 5.13
CA CYS A 115 -3.12 10.31 6.05
C CYS A 115 -2.41 11.32 6.97
N LEU A 116 -1.21 10.97 7.45
CA LEU A 116 -0.43 11.80 8.36
C LEU A 116 0.05 13.11 7.71
N VAL A 117 0.30 13.13 6.40
CA VAL A 117 0.73 14.34 5.68
C VAL A 117 -0.33 15.46 5.71
N LEU A 118 -1.61 15.10 5.91
CA LEU A 118 -2.72 16.05 6.09
C LEU A 118 -2.70 16.74 7.46
N LYS A 119 -1.86 16.28 8.39
CA LYS A 119 -1.62 16.89 9.72
C LYS A 119 -2.89 17.06 10.56
N ASN A 120 -3.86 16.16 10.39
CA ASN A 120 -5.13 16.15 11.12
C ASN A 120 -5.29 14.84 11.91
N ALA A 121 -5.20 14.92 13.24
CA ALA A 121 -5.23 13.73 14.10
C ALA A 121 -6.59 13.01 14.09
N ALA A 122 -7.71 13.74 14.06
CA ALA A 122 -9.04 13.15 14.02
C ALA A 122 -9.27 12.36 12.73
N PHE A 123 -8.83 12.92 11.60
CA PHE A 123 -8.84 12.21 10.31
C PHE A 123 -7.97 10.95 10.36
N VAL A 124 -6.77 11.03 10.91
CA VAL A 124 -5.87 9.87 11.00
C VAL A 124 -6.51 8.76 11.84
N VAL A 125 -7.13 9.08 12.98
CA VAL A 125 -7.84 8.09 13.80
C VAL A 125 -8.98 7.46 13.02
N PHE A 126 -9.82 8.27 12.38
CA PHE A 126 -10.91 7.78 11.54
C PHE A 126 -10.40 6.87 10.41
N ALA A 127 -9.37 7.31 9.69
CA ALA A 127 -8.77 6.59 8.57
C ALA A 127 -8.18 5.24 9.01
N VAL A 128 -7.51 5.19 10.17
CA VAL A 128 -6.98 3.95 10.74
C VAL A 128 -8.11 2.98 11.11
N LEU A 129 -9.17 3.45 11.77
CA LEU A 129 -10.32 2.60 12.11
C LEU A 129 -11.04 2.08 10.85
N ALA A 130 -11.24 2.95 9.86
CA ALA A 130 -11.82 2.57 8.58
C ALA A 130 -10.95 1.52 7.85
N TYR A 131 -9.63 1.69 7.88
CA TYR A 131 -8.69 0.73 7.32
C TYR A 131 -8.79 -0.64 8.00
N ILE A 132 -8.82 -0.67 9.34
CA ILE A 132 -8.94 -1.91 10.12
C ILE A 132 -10.22 -2.65 9.75
N LEU A 133 -11.37 -1.97 9.78
CA LEU A 133 -12.65 -2.58 9.42
C LEU A 133 -12.65 -3.07 7.97
N TYR A 134 -12.15 -2.26 7.04
CA TYR A 134 -12.09 -2.59 5.62
C TYR A 134 -11.25 -3.86 5.36
N TYR A 135 -10.04 -3.93 5.92
CA TYR A 135 -9.15 -5.07 5.71
C TYR A 135 -9.56 -6.29 6.52
N GLU A 136 -10.17 -6.14 7.69
CA GLU A 136 -10.75 -7.26 8.45
C GLU A 136 -11.74 -8.03 7.58
N ARG A 137 -12.66 -7.35 6.89
CA ARG A 137 -13.64 -8.01 6.01
C ARG A 137 -12.96 -8.74 4.86
N ILE A 138 -11.97 -8.11 4.23
CA ILE A 138 -11.20 -8.74 3.14
C ILE A 138 -10.45 -9.98 3.65
N ILE A 139 -9.76 -9.87 4.78
CA ILE A 139 -8.97 -10.95 5.38
C ILE A 139 -9.86 -12.14 5.70
N LEU A 140 -11.05 -11.93 6.27
CA LEU A 140 -11.99 -13.01 6.56
C LEU A 140 -12.41 -13.77 5.29
N ALA A 141 -12.73 -13.06 4.21
CA ALA A 141 -13.08 -13.70 2.94
C ALA A 141 -11.89 -14.45 2.32
N GLU A 142 -10.70 -13.85 2.37
CA GLU A 142 -9.47 -14.46 1.85
C GLU A 142 -9.05 -15.70 2.64
N GLU A 143 -9.12 -15.66 3.98
CA GLU A 143 -8.82 -16.81 4.83
C GLU A 143 -9.83 -17.95 4.64
N GLN A 144 -11.12 -17.63 4.49
CA GLN A 144 -12.12 -18.64 4.14
C GLN A 144 -11.80 -19.31 2.79
N PHE A 145 -11.39 -18.53 1.78
CA PHE A 145 -10.97 -19.06 0.49
C PHE A 145 -9.72 -19.95 0.63
N LEU A 146 -8.69 -19.49 1.35
CA LEU A 146 -7.45 -20.24 1.55
C LEU A 146 -7.71 -21.54 2.33
N GLU A 147 -8.58 -21.52 3.33
CA GLU A 147 -8.97 -22.72 4.07
C GLU A 147 -9.71 -23.71 3.17
N SER A 148 -10.62 -23.23 2.31
CA SER A 148 -11.30 -24.09 1.33
C SER A 148 -10.33 -24.67 0.29
N ALA A 149 -9.28 -23.94 -0.10
CA ALA A 149 -8.30 -24.38 -1.09
C ALA A 149 -7.22 -25.32 -0.53
N PHE A 150 -6.75 -25.09 0.70
CA PHE A 150 -5.57 -25.77 1.28
C PHE A 150 -5.85 -26.60 2.54
N GLY A 151 -7.06 -26.52 3.11
CA GLY A 151 -7.51 -27.34 4.23
C GLY A 151 -6.58 -27.27 5.44
N GLU A 152 -6.15 -28.44 5.93
CA GLU A 152 -5.29 -28.55 7.12
C GLU A 152 -3.97 -27.79 7.00
N LYS A 153 -3.38 -27.72 5.80
CA LYS A 153 -2.12 -26.98 5.60
C LYS A 153 -2.27 -25.50 5.94
N PHE A 154 -3.40 -24.91 5.57
CA PHE A 154 -3.72 -23.53 5.93
C PHE A 154 -3.96 -23.41 7.44
N ARG A 155 -4.76 -24.30 8.04
CA ARG A 155 -5.05 -24.27 9.49
C ARG A 155 -3.77 -24.37 10.34
N GLU A 156 -2.87 -25.28 10.00
CA GLU A 156 -1.61 -25.44 10.71
C GLU A 156 -0.75 -24.18 10.64
N TRP A 157 -0.54 -23.64 9.43
CA TRP A 157 0.19 -22.38 9.24
C TRP A 157 -0.48 -21.19 9.94
N ALA A 158 -1.81 -21.10 9.86
CA ALA A 158 -2.58 -20.02 10.46
C ALA A 158 -2.55 -20.05 12.00
N SER A 159 -2.45 -21.23 12.60
CA SER A 159 -2.36 -21.38 14.06
C SER A 159 -1.07 -20.82 14.66
N ARG A 160 0.02 -20.78 13.87
CA ARG A 160 1.35 -20.31 14.30
C ARG A 160 1.68 -18.89 13.84
N THR A 161 1.10 -18.42 12.74
CA THR A 161 1.46 -17.14 12.13
C THR A 161 0.42 -16.05 12.45
N PRO A 162 0.83 -14.90 13.04
CA PRO A 162 -0.09 -13.80 13.37
C PRO A 162 -0.81 -13.23 12.14
N THR A 163 -2.04 -12.75 12.32
CA THR A 163 -2.83 -12.16 11.22
C THR A 163 -2.23 -10.86 10.68
N ALA A 164 -1.91 -9.91 11.58
CA ALA A 164 -1.62 -8.51 11.21
C ALA A 164 -0.38 -7.90 11.89
N ILE A 165 -0.05 -8.28 13.13
CA ILE A 165 1.14 -7.76 13.83
C ILE A 165 2.30 -8.74 13.60
N PRO A 166 3.36 -8.35 12.86
CA PRO A 166 4.42 -9.29 12.51
C PRO A 166 5.22 -9.78 13.72
N SER A 167 5.51 -11.08 13.76
CA SER A 167 6.43 -11.68 14.72
C SER A 167 7.72 -12.09 14.01
N LEU A 168 8.76 -11.26 14.13
CA LEU A 168 10.06 -11.50 13.48
C LEU A 168 10.76 -12.79 13.96
N ARG A 169 10.34 -13.32 15.12
CA ARG A 169 10.84 -14.60 15.65
C ARG A 169 10.48 -15.79 14.78
N LEU A 170 9.42 -15.68 13.97
CA LEU A 170 8.94 -16.74 13.09
C LEU A 170 9.59 -16.71 11.71
N TRP A 171 10.60 -15.87 11.51
CA TRP A 171 11.23 -15.69 10.20
C TRP A 171 11.77 -17.01 9.64
N GLN A 172 11.30 -17.35 8.44
CA GLN A 172 11.84 -18.42 7.61
C GLN A 172 12.32 -17.80 6.30
N ALA A 173 13.53 -18.17 5.86
CA ALA A 173 14.09 -17.66 4.62
C ALA A 173 13.14 -17.93 3.43
N PRO A 174 12.99 -16.97 2.49
CA PRO A 174 12.13 -17.17 1.33
C PRO A 174 12.54 -18.40 0.52
N ALA A 175 11.56 -19.19 0.08
CA ALA A 175 11.80 -20.37 -0.76
C ALA A 175 12.38 -20.02 -2.15
N LEU A 176 12.09 -18.81 -2.65
CA LEU A 176 12.54 -18.32 -3.94
C LEU A 176 13.56 -17.19 -3.79
N SER A 177 14.41 -17.00 -4.81
CA SER A 177 15.29 -15.82 -4.90
C SER A 177 14.51 -14.57 -5.28
N PHE A 178 15.01 -13.39 -4.88
CA PHE A 178 14.33 -12.13 -5.17
C PHE A 178 14.23 -11.86 -6.68
N SER A 179 13.05 -11.45 -7.15
CA SER A 179 12.78 -11.12 -8.55
C SER A 179 12.53 -9.63 -8.76
N TRP A 180 13.56 -8.92 -9.24
CA TRP A 180 13.40 -7.53 -9.67
C TRP A 180 12.35 -7.38 -10.78
N ARG A 181 12.28 -8.33 -11.71
CA ARG A 181 11.30 -8.32 -12.80
C ARG A 181 9.86 -8.37 -12.27
N THR A 182 9.59 -9.30 -11.35
CA THR A 182 8.27 -9.44 -10.73
C THR A 182 7.92 -8.20 -9.91
N ALA A 183 8.86 -7.71 -9.09
CA ALA A 183 8.67 -6.50 -8.31
C ALA A 183 8.34 -5.28 -9.18
N ILE A 184 9.10 -5.04 -10.26
CA ILE A 184 8.87 -3.91 -11.17
C ILE A 184 7.52 -4.06 -11.87
N LEU A 185 7.25 -5.22 -12.49
CA LEU A 185 5.98 -5.46 -13.19
C LEU A 185 4.78 -5.25 -12.26
N ARG A 186 4.88 -5.73 -11.01
CA ARG A 186 3.82 -5.63 -10.03
C ARG A 186 3.78 -4.29 -9.31
N GLU A 187 4.80 -3.46 -9.25
CA GLU A 187 4.78 -2.30 -8.36
C GLU A 187 5.16 -0.96 -9.00
N TYR A 188 5.43 -0.90 -10.30
CA TYR A 188 5.84 0.35 -10.95
C TYR A 188 4.84 1.52 -10.83
N HIS A 189 3.53 1.23 -10.76
CA HIS A 189 2.51 2.25 -10.46
C HIS A 189 2.63 2.85 -9.06
N GLY A 190 3.00 2.03 -8.06
CA GLY A 190 3.07 2.47 -6.67
C GLY A 190 4.20 3.46 -6.41
N VAL A 191 5.34 3.30 -7.10
CA VAL A 191 6.47 4.23 -7.06
C VAL A 191 6.03 5.64 -7.49
N LEU A 192 5.34 5.72 -8.64
CA LEU A 192 4.79 6.98 -9.14
C LEU A 192 3.75 7.56 -8.19
N LEU A 193 2.85 6.73 -7.65
CA LEU A 193 1.78 7.20 -6.76
C LEU A 193 2.35 7.89 -5.52
N ILE A 194 3.36 7.31 -4.86
CA ILE A 194 3.96 7.91 -3.66
C ILE A 194 4.61 9.26 -4.00
N GLY A 195 5.44 9.30 -5.05
CA GLY A 195 6.08 10.55 -5.49
C GLY A 195 5.06 11.63 -5.85
N ALA A 196 4.01 11.25 -6.58
CA ALA A 196 2.94 12.16 -6.99
C ALA A 196 2.14 12.69 -5.80
N VAL A 197 1.72 11.83 -4.86
CA VAL A 197 0.91 12.26 -3.70
C VAL A 197 1.66 13.29 -2.87
N PHE A 198 2.91 13.03 -2.50
CA PHE A 198 3.68 13.97 -1.67
C PHE A 198 4.00 15.28 -2.40
N PHE A 199 4.32 15.23 -3.69
CA PHE A 199 4.57 16.45 -4.48
C PHE A 199 3.28 17.26 -4.68
N VAL A 200 2.19 16.63 -5.09
CA VAL A 200 0.91 17.31 -5.37
C VAL A 200 0.33 17.89 -4.08
N LEU A 201 0.28 17.14 -2.98
CA LEU A 201 -0.23 17.68 -1.71
C LEU A 201 0.62 18.86 -1.21
N ARG A 202 1.95 18.81 -1.40
CA ARG A 202 2.83 19.94 -1.07
C ARG A 202 2.54 21.17 -1.93
N MET A 203 2.31 20.98 -3.23
CA MET A 203 1.94 22.07 -4.15
C MET A 203 0.58 22.67 -3.80
N ILE A 204 -0.42 21.83 -3.49
CA ILE A 204 -1.74 22.30 -3.06
C ILE A 204 -1.64 23.05 -1.73
N GLU A 205 -0.90 22.52 -0.75
CA GLU A 205 -0.67 23.19 0.54
C GLU A 205 -0.06 24.58 0.35
N GLY A 206 0.98 24.70 -0.49
CA GLY A 206 1.65 25.98 -0.70
C GLY A 206 0.81 26.98 -1.51
N VAL A 207 0.18 26.54 -2.60
CA VAL A 207 -0.50 27.43 -3.54
C VAL A 207 -1.93 27.70 -3.12
N ALA A 208 -2.74 26.64 -2.96
CA ALA A 208 -4.16 26.78 -2.71
C ALA A 208 -4.47 27.13 -1.25
N ILE A 209 -3.65 26.65 -0.30
CA ILE A 209 -3.90 26.86 1.14
C ILE A 209 -3.11 28.05 1.68
N GLN A 210 -1.80 28.12 1.42
CA GLN A 210 -0.97 29.23 1.93
C GLN A 210 -0.98 30.48 1.04
N GLY A 211 -1.61 30.42 -0.15
CA GLY A 211 -1.66 31.54 -1.09
C GLY A 211 -0.30 31.96 -1.65
N ARG A 212 0.73 31.09 -1.56
CA ARG A 212 2.07 31.39 -2.08
C ARG A 212 2.09 31.22 -3.60
N ALA A 213 2.98 31.97 -4.26
CA ALA A 213 3.15 31.79 -5.69
C ALA A 213 3.70 30.38 -5.99
N ALA A 214 3.19 29.72 -7.02
CA ALA A 214 3.60 28.34 -7.37
C ALA A 214 5.13 28.19 -7.54
N ARG A 215 5.79 29.22 -8.08
CA ARG A 215 7.26 29.26 -8.22
C ARG A 215 8.00 29.19 -6.88
N GLU A 216 7.48 29.83 -5.84
CA GLU A 216 8.09 29.85 -4.50
C GLU A 216 7.92 28.50 -3.81
N VAL A 217 6.72 27.92 -3.93
CA VAL A 217 6.42 26.58 -3.40
C VAL A 217 7.28 25.52 -4.09
N LEU A 218 7.43 25.61 -5.41
CA LEU A 218 8.26 24.70 -6.19
C LEU A 218 9.73 24.80 -5.77
N ALA A 219 10.28 26.02 -5.66
CA ALA A 219 11.66 26.24 -5.20
C ALA A 219 11.86 25.64 -3.78
N ALA A 220 10.90 25.83 -2.88
CA ALA A 220 10.94 25.29 -1.53
C ALA A 220 10.69 23.77 -1.44
N SER A 221 10.25 23.12 -2.53
CA SER A 221 9.88 21.70 -2.58
C SER A 221 10.78 20.90 -3.53
N THR A 222 12.03 21.33 -3.66
CA THR A 222 13.03 20.75 -4.58
C THR A 222 13.18 19.24 -4.40
N LEU A 223 13.22 18.74 -3.16
CA LEU A 223 13.35 17.30 -2.88
C LEU A 223 12.13 16.52 -3.39
N GLN A 224 10.91 16.95 -3.06
CA GLN A 224 9.67 16.30 -3.47
C GLN A 224 9.52 16.33 -4.99
N PHE A 225 9.90 17.45 -5.63
CA PHE A 225 9.90 17.57 -7.08
C PHE A 225 10.81 16.53 -7.74
N TRP A 226 12.06 16.40 -7.29
CA TRP A 226 13.00 15.44 -7.89
C TRP A 226 12.59 13.99 -7.61
N ILE A 227 12.03 13.68 -6.44
CA ILE A 227 11.46 12.36 -6.15
C ILE A 227 10.30 12.06 -7.10
N PHE A 228 9.39 13.00 -7.29
CA PHE A 228 8.29 12.86 -8.25
C PHE A 228 8.81 12.66 -9.68
N ALA A 229 9.74 13.50 -10.15
CA ALA A 229 10.32 13.41 -11.47
C ALA A 229 11.03 12.06 -11.70
N ALA A 230 11.83 11.59 -10.73
CA ALA A 230 12.47 10.29 -10.78
C ALA A 230 11.46 9.13 -10.81
N SER A 231 10.39 9.23 -10.00
CA SER A 231 9.31 8.23 -9.99
C SER A 231 8.54 8.16 -11.31
N ALA A 232 8.34 9.32 -11.97
CA ALA A 232 7.68 9.42 -13.27
C ALA A 232 8.57 8.88 -14.39
N ALA A 233 9.87 9.19 -14.37
CA ALA A 233 10.84 8.62 -15.29
C ALA A 233 10.92 7.09 -15.15
N PHE A 234 11.01 6.58 -13.92
CA PHE A 234 10.98 5.15 -13.65
C PHE A 234 9.69 4.49 -14.16
N TYR A 235 8.54 5.12 -13.89
CA TYR A 235 7.25 4.64 -14.40
C TYR A 235 7.23 4.55 -15.93
N ALA A 236 7.69 5.61 -16.62
CA ALA A 236 7.72 5.66 -18.08
C ALA A 236 8.61 4.54 -18.64
N VAL A 237 9.81 4.36 -18.07
CA VAL A 237 10.73 3.28 -18.46
C VAL A 237 10.09 1.90 -18.24
N ALA A 238 9.54 1.64 -17.04
CA ALA A 238 8.89 0.37 -16.73
C ALA A 238 7.67 0.11 -17.63
N TYR A 239 6.89 1.14 -17.95
CA TYR A 239 5.75 1.08 -18.84
C TYR A 239 6.16 0.74 -20.28
N VAL A 240 7.19 1.40 -20.82
CA VAL A 240 7.72 1.12 -22.17
C VAL A 240 8.25 -0.31 -22.25
N ILE A 241 9.05 -0.73 -21.27
CA ILE A 241 9.57 -2.11 -21.20
C ILE A 241 8.42 -3.11 -21.19
N ARG A 242 7.39 -2.89 -20.35
CA ARG A 242 6.22 -3.78 -20.27
C ARG A 242 5.44 -3.84 -21.58
N LYS A 243 5.29 -2.71 -22.27
CA LYS A 243 4.47 -2.60 -23.49
C LYS A 243 5.17 -3.16 -24.73
N HIS A 244 6.49 -3.00 -24.81
CA HIS A 244 7.26 -3.26 -26.03
C HIS A 244 8.24 -4.44 -25.93
N THR A 245 8.39 -5.07 -24.76
CA THR A 245 9.31 -6.20 -24.57
C THR A 245 8.64 -7.34 -23.81
N SER A 246 9.16 -8.57 -24.00
CA SER A 246 8.76 -9.74 -23.21
C SER A 246 9.56 -9.88 -21.89
N TRP A 247 10.47 -8.95 -21.61
CA TRP A 247 11.40 -9.07 -20.49
C TRP A 247 10.69 -9.17 -19.13
N LEU A 248 9.57 -8.46 -18.97
CA LEU A 248 8.73 -8.51 -17.76
C LEU A 248 7.66 -9.63 -17.79
N SER A 249 7.25 -10.13 -18.97
CA SER A 249 6.13 -11.09 -19.08
C SER A 249 6.54 -12.57 -18.98
N ALA A 250 7.83 -12.89 -19.09
CA ALA A 250 8.31 -14.27 -19.27
C ALA A 250 8.53 -15.09 -17.97
N PHE A 251 8.00 -14.71 -16.81
CA PHE A 251 8.32 -15.43 -15.56
C PHE A 251 7.19 -16.35 -15.06
N GLY A 252 7.21 -17.59 -15.53
CA GLY A 252 6.60 -18.73 -14.82
C GLY A 252 7.53 -19.18 -13.70
N ARG A 253 7.31 -18.67 -12.48
CA ARG A 253 7.94 -19.18 -11.26
C ARG A 253 7.01 -20.25 -10.72
N GLY A 254 7.18 -21.47 -11.24
CA GLY A 254 6.68 -22.66 -10.54
C GLY A 254 7.36 -22.80 -9.18
N PRO A 255 6.74 -23.55 -8.24
CA PRO A 255 7.34 -23.88 -6.96
C PRO A 255 8.70 -24.59 -7.12
#